data_AF-A0A661EHH1-F1
#
_entry.id   AF-A0A661EHH1-F1
#
_cell.length_a   1.000
_cell.length_b   1.000
_cell.length_c   1.000
_cell.angle_alpha   90.00
_cell.angle_beta   90.00
_cell.angle_gamma   90.00
#
_symmetry.space_group_name_H-M   'P 1'
#
loop_
_entity.id
_entity.type
_entity.pdbx_description
1 polymer ?
#
loop_
_entity_poly.entity_id
_entity_poly.type
_entity_poly.pdbx_seq_one_letter_code
_entity_poly.pdbx_strand_id
1 'polypeptide(L)'
;MNDDSHIDEINKRELYNTQAFDRAILTLSSSALGLSLTFFKFVVPVEKAICTNFILASWILLLIAILSILLTFVTGQVSLHYASLNADKQKKIYETKIKFWTKVTYWLSAIGGITFFVALMFLVGFVFNNI
;
A
#
# COMPACT_ATOMS: atom_id res chain seq x y z
N MET A 1 19.38 -25.72 20.22
CA MET A 1 18.25 -25.33 19.35
C MET A 1 18.36 -23.81 19.20
N ASN A 2 18.71 -23.33 18.01
CA ASN A 2 19.34 -22.01 17.80
C ASN A 2 18.30 -20.88 17.77
N ASP A 3 18.27 -20.01 18.78
CA ASP A 3 17.29 -18.91 18.94
C ASP A 3 17.27 -17.97 17.71
N ASP A 4 18.43 -17.72 17.11
CA ASP A 4 18.59 -16.92 15.89
C ASP A 4 17.77 -17.46 14.70
N SER A 5 17.65 -18.79 14.57
CA SER A 5 16.88 -19.41 13.48
C SER A 5 15.38 -19.14 13.60
N HIS A 6 14.87 -19.03 14.82
CA HIS A 6 13.45 -18.80 15.07
C HIS A 6 13.08 -17.34 14.79
N ILE A 7 13.95 -16.39 15.18
CA ILE A 7 13.78 -14.97 14.90
C ILE A 7 13.79 -14.68 13.39
N ASP A 8 14.70 -15.30 12.64
CA ASP A 8 14.76 -15.15 11.19
C ASP A 8 13.50 -15.68 10.48
N GLU A 9 12.93 -16.79 10.95
CA GLU A 9 11.66 -17.29 10.43
C GLU A 9 10.50 -16.32 10.67
N ILE A 10 10.41 -15.74 11.87
CA ILE A 10 9.38 -14.74 12.20
C ILE A 10 9.51 -13.53 11.28
N ASN A 11 10.70 -12.95 11.17
CA ASN A 11 10.96 -11.78 10.31
C ASN A 11 10.60 -12.05 8.85
N LYS A 12 10.92 -13.25 8.34
CA LYS A 12 10.58 -13.64 6.97
C LYS A 12 9.07 -13.73 6.74
N ARG A 13 8.33 -14.26 7.72
CA ARG A 13 6.85 -14.33 7.66
C ARG A 13 6.22 -12.94 7.71
N GLU A 14 6.71 -12.05 8.57
CA GLU A 14 6.22 -10.66 8.62
C GLU A 14 6.43 -9.91 7.30
N LEU A 15 7.61 -10.05 6.71
CA LEU A 15 7.92 -9.47 5.40
C LEU A 15 7.00 -10.04 4.31
N TYR A 16 6.79 -11.35 4.28
CA TYR A 16 5.90 -11.99 3.31
C TYR A 16 4.46 -11.48 3.47
N ASN A 17 3.94 -11.40 4.69
CA ASN A 17 2.60 -10.90 4.96
C ASN A 17 2.44 -9.44 4.54
N THR A 18 3.44 -8.61 4.81
CA THR A 18 3.45 -7.19 4.39
C THR A 18 3.40 -7.09 2.87
N GLN A 19 4.22 -7.86 2.15
CA GLN A 19 4.22 -7.86 0.69
C GLN A 19 2.91 -8.40 0.09
N ALA A 20 2.31 -9.42 0.71
CA ALA A 20 1.04 -9.97 0.27
C ALA A 20 -0.09 -8.94 0.46
N PHE A 21 -0.11 -8.24 1.59
CA PHE A 21 -1.05 -7.16 1.88
C PHE A 21 -0.92 -6.00 0.89
N ASP A 22 0.30 -5.52 0.65
CA ASP A 22 0.62 -4.47 -0.31
C ASP A 22 0.11 -4.84 -1.73
N ARG A 23 0.36 -6.09 -2.18
CA ARG A 23 -0.14 -6.59 -3.46
C ARG A 23 -1.66 -6.62 -3.53
N ALA A 24 -2.32 -7.02 -2.45
CA ALA A 24 -3.78 -7.01 -2.37
C ALA A 24 -4.33 -5.58 -2.51
N ILE A 25 -3.75 -4.61 -1.79
CA ILE A 25 -4.14 -3.20 -1.90
C ILE A 25 -3.97 -2.69 -3.33
N LEU A 26 -2.83 -2.93 -3.99
CA LEU A 26 -2.60 -2.47 -5.35
C LEU A 26 -3.59 -3.04 -6.35
N THR A 27 -3.86 -4.35 -6.24
CA THR A 27 -4.78 -5.06 -7.12
C THR A 27 -6.20 -4.55 -6.95
N LEU A 28 -6.65 -4.45 -5.70
CA LEU A 28 -7.99 -3.97 -5.36
C LEU A 28 -8.15 -2.49 -5.72
N SER A 29 -7.14 -1.65 -5.47
CA SER A 29 -7.20 -0.22 -5.81
C SER A 29 -7.33 0.01 -7.31
N SER A 30 -6.51 -0.69 -8.10
CA SER A 30 -6.57 -0.61 -9.57
C SER A 30 -7.92 -1.10 -10.11
N SER A 31 -8.41 -2.22 -9.56
CA SER A 31 -9.70 -2.80 -9.94
C SER A 31 -10.87 -1.89 -9.58
N ALA A 32 -10.87 -1.34 -8.35
CA ALA A 32 -11.88 -0.40 -7.88
C ALA A 32 -11.89 0.89 -8.71
N LEU A 33 -10.71 1.41 -9.07
CA LEU A 33 -10.59 2.60 -9.90
C LEU A 33 -11.16 2.35 -11.31
N GLY A 34 -10.78 1.24 -11.96
CA GLY A 34 -11.33 0.86 -13.26
C GLY A 34 -12.85 0.63 -13.25
N LEU A 35 -13.35 -0.05 -12.22
CA LEU A 35 -14.79 -0.28 -12.05
C LEU A 35 -15.54 1.04 -11.80
N SER A 36 -15.00 1.93 -10.97
CA SER A 36 -15.63 3.23 -10.67
C SER A 36 -15.68 4.16 -11.88
N LEU A 37 -14.65 4.17 -12.74
CA LEU A 37 -14.67 4.91 -14.00
C LEU A 37 -15.76 4.40 -14.94
N THR A 38 -15.93 3.08 -14.99
CA THR A 38 -16.97 2.42 -15.79
C THR A 38 -18.36 2.75 -15.25
N PHE A 39 -18.56 2.66 -13.94
CA PHE A 39 -19.81 3.01 -13.27
C PHE A 39 -20.18 4.48 -13.51
N PHE A 40 -19.23 5.40 -13.33
CA PHE A 40 -19.44 6.82 -13.56
C PHE A 40 -19.80 7.13 -15.02
N LYS A 41 -19.24 6.39 -15.98
CA LYS A 41 -19.52 6.60 -17.41
C LYS A 41 -20.86 6.01 -17.87
N PHE A 42 -21.23 4.83 -17.38
CA PHE A 42 -22.35 4.06 -17.94
C PHE A 42 -23.60 4.02 -17.06
N VAL A 43 -23.48 4.23 -15.74
CA VAL A 43 -24.59 4.06 -14.79
C VAL A 43 -25.15 5.40 -14.32
N VAL A 44 -24.29 6.41 -14.09
CA VAL A 44 -24.73 7.72 -13.59
C VAL A 44 -24.73 8.74 -14.73
N PRO A 45 -25.89 9.27 -15.16
CA PRO A 45 -25.93 10.41 -16.07
C PRO A 45 -25.23 11.60 -15.41
N VAL A 46 -24.21 12.17 -16.07
CA VAL A 46 -23.37 13.26 -15.52
C VAL A 46 -24.21 14.44 -15.00
N GLU A 47 -25.36 14.68 -15.62
CA GLU A 47 -26.32 15.74 -15.29
C GLU A 47 -27.09 15.51 -13.97
N LYS A 48 -27.14 14.27 -13.48
CA LYS A 48 -27.85 13.88 -12.26
C LYS A 48 -26.92 13.43 -11.14
N ALA A 49 -25.61 13.46 -11.36
CA ALA A 49 -24.64 12.98 -10.38
C ALA A 49 -24.68 13.86 -9.11
N ILE A 50 -25.13 13.28 -8.00
CA ILE A 50 -25.12 13.92 -6.69
C ILE A 50 -23.79 13.58 -6.02
N CYS A 51 -23.15 14.57 -5.37
CA CYS A 51 -21.89 14.37 -4.63
C CYS A 51 -20.69 13.92 -5.50
N THR A 52 -20.48 14.47 -6.69
CA THR A 52 -19.30 14.22 -7.54
C THR A 52 -17.95 14.41 -6.81
N ASN A 53 -17.92 15.24 -5.78
CA ASN A 53 -16.75 15.41 -4.91
C ASN A 53 -16.32 14.11 -4.21
N PHE A 54 -17.26 13.21 -3.89
CA PHE A 54 -16.95 11.94 -3.22
C PHE A 54 -16.20 10.99 -4.15
N ILE A 55 -16.64 10.86 -5.41
CA ILE A 55 -15.94 10.00 -6.38
C ILE A 55 -14.56 10.57 -6.69
N LEU A 56 -14.44 11.88 -6.88
CA LEU A 56 -13.16 12.53 -7.13
C LEU A 56 -12.19 12.37 -5.94
N ALA A 57 -12.68 12.53 -4.71
CA ALA A 57 -11.89 12.26 -3.51
C ALA A 57 -11.43 10.79 -3.45
N SER A 58 -12.32 9.84 -3.75
CA SER A 58 -11.97 8.42 -3.77
C SER A 58 -10.88 8.10 -4.80
N TRP A 59 -10.93 8.68 -6.00
CA TRP A 59 -9.89 8.47 -7.02
C TRP A 59 -8.53 9.00 -6.59
N ILE A 60 -8.50 10.18 -5.99
CA ILE A 60 -7.26 10.76 -5.46
C ILE A 60 -6.71 9.88 -4.33
N LEU A 61 -7.56 9.44 -3.40
CA LEU A 61 -7.15 8.56 -2.30
C LEU A 61 -6.65 7.20 -2.81
N LEU A 62 -7.33 6.59 -3.79
CA LEU A 62 -6.89 5.35 -4.44
C LEU A 62 -5.52 5.52 -5.12
N LEU A 63 -5.31 6.64 -5.81
CA LEU A 63 -4.03 6.95 -6.43
C LEU A 63 -2.92 7.12 -5.38
N ILE A 64 -3.19 7.85 -4.28
CA ILE A 64 -2.24 8.00 -3.18
C ILE A 64 -1.91 6.64 -2.58
N ALA A 65 -2.91 5.78 -2.33
CA ALA A 65 -2.68 4.43 -1.82
C ALA A 65 -1.77 3.62 -2.75
N ILE A 66 -2.03 3.63 -4.06
CA ILE A 66 -1.19 2.97 -5.06
C ILE A 66 0.26 3.48 -5.01
N LEU A 67 0.44 4.80 -5.00
CA LEU A 67 1.77 5.41 -4.95
C LEU A 67 2.51 5.07 -3.65
N SER A 68 1.82 5.09 -2.50
CA SER A 68 2.39 4.67 -1.22
C SER A 68 2.91 3.24 -1.28
N ILE A 69 2.13 2.30 -1.83
CA ILE A 69 2.57 0.91 -1.98
C ILE A 69 3.69 0.77 -3.02
N LEU A 70 3.68 1.52 -4.12
CA LEU A 70 4.81 1.49 -5.06
C LEU A 70 6.13 1.92 -4.40
N LEU A 71 6.06 2.88 -3.47
CA LEU A 71 7.23 3.30 -2.69
C LEU A 71 7.70 2.22 -1.70
N THR A 72 6.83 1.36 -1.16
CA THR A 72 7.23 0.26 -0.27
C THR A 72 8.16 -0.73 -0.99
N PHE A 73 7.90 -1.00 -2.28
CA PHE A 73 8.79 -1.84 -3.07
C PHE A 73 10.18 -1.22 -3.22
N VAL A 74 10.27 0.08 -3.50
CA VAL A 74 11.55 0.78 -3.63
C VAL A 74 12.32 0.73 -2.32
N THR A 75 11.68 1.07 -1.20
CA THR A 75 12.33 1.10 0.12
C THR A 75 12.70 -0.31 0.62
N GLY A 76 11.89 -1.32 0.29
CA GLY A 76 12.18 -2.72 0.57
C GLY A 76 13.42 -3.21 -0.17
N GLN A 77 13.55 -2.89 -1.46
CA GLN A 77 14.74 -3.23 -2.25
C GLN A 77 16.01 -2.57 -1.71
N VAL A 78 15.91 -1.32 -1.24
CA VAL A 78 17.03 -0.61 -0.61
C VAL A 78 17.43 -1.29 0.71
N SER A 79 16.47 -1.72 1.52
CA SER A 79 16.74 -2.45 2.77
C SER A 79 17.48 -3.77 2.52
N LEU A 80 17.04 -4.54 1.51
CA LEU A 80 17.69 -5.78 1.09
C LEU A 80 19.12 -5.54 0.58
N HIS A 81 19.33 -4.48 -0.19
CA HIS A 81 20.66 -4.11 -0.67
C HIS A 81 21.62 -3.77 0.49
N TYR A 82 21.16 -3.05 1.51
CA TYR A 82 22.00 -2.81 2.68
C TYR A 82 22.22 -4.07 3.52
N ALA A 83 21.24 -4.99 3.56
CA ALA A 83 21.39 -6.28 4.24
C ALA A 83 22.48 -7.15 3.60
N SER A 84 22.62 -7.14 2.26
CA SER A 84 23.71 -7.88 1.60
C SER A 84 25.08 -7.28 1.87
N LEU A 85 25.21 -5.94 1.88
CA LEU A 85 26.46 -5.25 2.25
C LEU A 85 26.86 -5.47 3.71
N ASN A 86 25.89 -5.77 4.57
CA ASN A 86 26.10 -6.00 5.99
C ASN A 86 26.93 -7.25 6.28
N ALA A 87 26.98 -8.20 5.34
CA ALA A 87 27.82 -9.39 5.43
C ALA A 87 29.33 -9.07 5.41
N ASP A 88 29.73 -7.90 4.88
CA ASP A 88 31.12 -7.54 4.61
C ASP A 88 31.79 -6.61 5.66
N LYS A 89 31.75 -7.00 6.95
CA LYS A 89 32.52 -6.40 8.07
C LYS A 89 32.06 -5.03 8.64
N GLN A 90 31.15 -4.26 8.02
CA GLN A 90 30.62 -2.99 8.60
C GLN A 90 29.22 -3.13 9.24
N LYS A 91 29.08 -4.10 10.14
CA LYS A 91 27.79 -4.56 10.69
C LYS A 91 26.88 -3.44 11.25
N LYS A 92 27.45 -2.54 12.06
CA LYS A 92 26.67 -1.55 12.83
C LYS A 92 26.08 -0.41 11.98
N ILE A 93 26.79 0.03 10.94
CA ILE A 93 26.35 1.14 10.07
C ILE A 93 25.18 0.69 9.20
N TYR A 94 25.30 -0.49 8.59
CA TYR A 94 24.26 -1.02 7.72
C TYR A 94 23.06 -1.54 8.50
N GLU A 95 23.23 -2.11 9.70
CA GLU A 95 22.10 -2.43 10.60
C GLU A 95 21.21 -1.21 10.88
N THR A 96 21.81 -0.04 11.11
CA THR A 96 21.07 1.20 11.35
C THR A 96 20.28 1.63 10.11
N LYS A 97 20.89 1.54 8.92
CA LYS A 97 20.22 1.86 7.64
C LYS A 97 19.08 0.89 7.34
N ILE A 98 19.28 -0.42 7.53
CA ILE A 98 18.24 -1.44 7.36
C ILE A 98 17.04 -1.12 8.26
N LYS A 99 17.27 -0.88 9.56
CA LYS A 99 16.20 -0.51 10.50
C LYS A 99 15.42 0.73 10.05
N PHE A 100 16.13 1.75 9.56
CA PHE A 100 15.49 2.96 9.03
C PHE A 100 14.60 2.66 7.82
N TRP A 101 15.11 2.00 6.79
CA TRP A 101 14.35 1.69 5.56
C TRP A 101 13.19 0.74 5.81
N THR A 102 13.36 -0.25 6.68
CA THR A 102 12.28 -1.14 7.11
C THR A 102 11.18 -0.36 7.83
N LYS A 103 11.53 0.58 8.72
CA LYS A 103 10.55 1.44 9.38
C LYS A 103 9.79 2.32 8.39
N VAL A 104 10.48 2.92 7.42
CA VAL A 104 9.83 3.71 6.35
C VAL A 104 8.86 2.85 5.54
N THR A 105 9.27 1.64 5.17
CA THR A 105 8.44 0.68 4.43
C THR A 105 7.15 0.37 5.20
N TYR A 106 7.25 0.06 6.49
CA TYR A 106 6.09 -0.21 7.34
C TYR A 106 5.12 0.98 7.42
N TRP A 107 5.65 2.19 7.60
CA TRP A 107 4.83 3.41 7.63
C TRP A 107 4.12 3.68 6.30
N LEU A 108 4.81 3.48 5.16
CA LEU A 108 4.21 3.62 3.83
C LEU A 108 3.09 2.59 3.60
N SER A 109 3.29 1.33 3.98
CA SER A 109 2.24 0.29 3.91
C SER A 109 1.04 0.65 4.80
N ALA A 110 1.28 1.13 6.03
CA ALA A 110 0.21 1.54 6.94
C ALA A 110 -0.59 2.73 6.40
N ILE A 111 0.08 3.76 5.90
CA ILE A 111 -0.55 4.91 5.25
C ILE A 111 -1.35 4.43 4.03
N GLY A 112 -0.76 3.62 3.16
CA GLY A 112 -1.42 3.08 1.98
C GLY A 112 -2.69 2.31 2.32
N GLY A 113 -2.66 1.48 3.37
CA GLY A 113 -3.82 0.73 3.86
C GLY A 113 -4.94 1.63 4.42
N ILE A 114 -4.58 2.63 5.23
CA ILE A 114 -5.56 3.58 5.78
C ILE A 114 -6.19 4.40 4.65
N THR A 115 -5.37 4.95 3.76
CA THR A 115 -5.84 5.73 2.62
C THR A 115 -6.75 4.90 1.72
N PHE A 116 -6.40 3.64 1.44
CA PHE A 116 -7.24 2.72 0.68
C PHE A 116 -8.61 2.50 1.34
N PHE A 117 -8.64 2.24 2.64
CA PHE A 117 -9.88 2.03 3.37
C PHE A 117 -10.80 3.26 3.34
N VAL A 118 -10.22 4.45 3.55
CA VAL A 118 -10.96 5.72 3.43
C VAL A 118 -11.48 5.91 2.00
N ALA A 119 -10.66 5.60 0.98
CA ALA A 119 -11.08 5.69 -0.42
C ALA A 119 -12.31 4.83 -0.73
N LEU A 120 -12.34 3.59 -0.22
CA LEU A 120 -13.48 2.69 -0.38
C LEU A 120 -14.75 3.25 0.27
N MET A 121 -14.66 3.89 1.43
CA MET A 121 -15.81 4.52 2.08
C MET A 121 -16.41 5.64 1.22
N PHE A 122 -15.56 6.48 0.62
CA PHE A 122 -16.02 7.51 -0.32
C PHE A 122 -16.65 6.93 -1.58
N LEU A 123 -16.04 5.88 -2.14
CA LEU A 123 -16.52 5.22 -3.36
C LEU A 123 -17.89 4.56 -3.12
N VAL A 124 -18.04 3.78 -2.06
CA VAL A 124 -19.31 3.13 -1.70
C VAL A 124 -20.38 4.18 -1.38
N GLY A 125 -20.01 5.23 -0.62
CA GLY A 125 -20.90 6.34 -0.33
C GLY A 125 -21.41 7.03 -1.60
N PHE A 126 -20.54 7.28 -2.58
CA PHE A 126 -20.93 7.84 -3.87
C PHE A 126 -21.93 6.93 -4.60
N VAL A 127 -21.63 5.63 -4.70
CA VAL A 127 -22.50 4.65 -5.38
C VAL A 127 -23.89 4.63 -4.72
N PHE A 128 -23.96 4.59 -3.39
CA PHE A 128 -25.25 4.55 -2.67
C PHE A 128 -26.10 5.81 -2.87
N ASN A 129 -25.49 6.97 -3.07
CA ASN A 129 -26.22 8.23 -3.29
C ASN A 129 -26.69 8.42 -4.75
N ASN A 130 -26.18 7.63 -5.69
CA ASN A 130 -26.42 7.82 -7.13
C ASN A 130 -27.13 6.64 -7.83
N ILE A 131 -27.30 5.51 -7.14
CA ILE A 131 -28.25 4.45 -7.50
C ILE A 131 -29.63 4.85 -6.98
#